data_AF-A0A0C9UXJ0-F1
#
_entry.id   AF-A0A0C9UXJ0-F1
#
_cell.length_a   1.000
_cell.length_b   1.000
_cell.length_c   1.000
_cell.angle_alpha   90.00
_cell.angle_beta   90.00
_cell.angle_gamma   90.00
#
_symmetry.space_group_name_H-M   'P 1'
#
loop_
_entity.id
_entity.type
_entity.pdbx_description
1 polymer ?
#
loop_
_entity_poly.entity_id
_entity_poly.type
_entity_poly.pdbx_seq_one_letter_code
_entity_poly.pdbx_strand_id
1 'polypeptide(L)'
;MVPCFEIFSFGRFPKLKALRLLRTYIYPGKPGSSATTVLMNSATLPQLREFTLTVHSNVYSRDMTDKAKADMGYGFLARHPQLESLAVISFSGDFWQPLSLERNHCPNIRVLCIGAQPELTDAFSSLADQLQKLSGYIGRRSLPLLEHMSMLQECVLHVTDYLPISFIRSLPISI
;
A
#
# COMPACT_ATOMS: atom_id res chain seq x y z
N MET A 1 14.19 -14.31 24.17
CA MET A 1 13.05 -13.43 24.48
C MET A 1 12.22 -13.27 23.21
N VAL A 2 11.18 -14.09 23.07
CA VAL A 2 10.32 -14.16 21.87
C VAL A 2 9.49 -12.87 21.84
N PRO A 3 9.47 -12.08 20.73
CA PRO A 3 8.63 -10.90 20.68
C PRO A 3 7.18 -11.33 20.86
N CYS A 4 6.53 -10.81 21.90
CA CYS A 4 5.17 -11.09 22.35
C CYS A 4 4.09 -10.54 21.40
N PHE A 5 4.22 -10.82 20.11
CA PHE A 5 3.06 -11.05 19.29
C PHE A 5 3.00 -12.56 19.13
N GLU A 6 2.24 -13.21 20.02
CA GLU A 6 1.29 -14.17 19.49
C GLU A 6 0.62 -13.46 18.32
N ILE A 7 1.10 -13.74 17.12
CA ILE A 7 0.35 -13.50 15.91
C ILE A 7 -0.89 -14.33 16.17
N PHE A 8 -1.94 -13.68 16.69
CA PHE A 8 -3.27 -14.24 16.85
C PHE A 8 -3.44 -15.14 15.65
N SER A 9 -3.50 -16.46 15.87
CA SER A 9 -3.48 -17.39 14.75
C SER A 9 -4.70 -17.04 13.92
N PHE A 10 -4.49 -16.31 12.83
CA PHE A 10 -5.54 -15.68 12.06
C PHE A 10 -6.50 -16.74 11.48
N GLY A 11 -6.02 -17.98 11.38
CA GLY A 11 -6.82 -19.18 11.13
C GLY A 11 -7.95 -19.46 12.15
N ARG A 12 -7.97 -18.82 13.32
CA ARG A 12 -9.09 -18.88 14.28
C ARG A 12 -10.25 -17.97 13.90
N PHE A 13 -10.06 -17.05 12.95
CA PHE A 13 -11.08 -16.12 12.51
C PHE A 13 -11.38 -16.32 11.02
N PRO A 14 -12.01 -17.45 10.64
CA PRO A 14 -12.31 -17.77 9.24
C PRO A 14 -13.26 -16.76 8.57
N LYS A 15 -13.94 -15.92 9.37
CA LYS A 15 -14.85 -14.87 8.90
C LYS A 15 -14.22 -13.47 8.95
N LEU A 16 -12.91 -13.35 9.24
CA LEU A 16 -12.24 -12.06 9.28
C LEU A 16 -12.18 -11.46 7.87
N LYS A 17 -12.91 -10.35 7.67
CA LYS A 17 -12.96 -9.62 6.39
C LYS A 17 -12.17 -8.33 6.40
N ALA A 18 -11.90 -7.76 7.56
CA ALA A 18 -11.17 -6.51 7.70
C ALA A 18 -10.12 -6.64 8.79
N LEU A 19 -8.87 -6.27 8.48
CA LEU A 19 -7.76 -6.23 9.42
C LEU A 19 -7.11 -4.85 9.36
N ARG A 20 -7.08 -4.17 10.50
CA ARG A 20 -6.47 -2.84 10.63
C ARG A 20 -5.42 -2.88 11.72
N LEU A 21 -4.17 -2.64 11.32
CA LEU A 21 -3.01 -2.60 12.18
C LEU A 21 -2.50 -1.17 12.23
N LEU A 22 -2.91 -0.44 13.27
CA LEU A 22 -2.63 0.98 13.42
C LEU A 22 -1.47 1.19 14.40
N ARG A 23 -0.66 2.22 14.15
CA ARG A 23 0.46 2.64 15.01
C ARG A 23 1.44 1.50 15.31
N THR A 24 1.75 0.70 14.30
CA THR A 24 2.72 -0.37 14.45
C THR A 24 4.14 0.21 14.42
N TYR A 25 5.00 -0.33 15.29
CA TYR A 25 6.42 -0.01 15.34
C TYR A 25 7.21 -1.25 14.96
N ILE A 26 8.04 -1.12 13.93
CA ILE A 26 9.01 -2.13 13.53
C ILE A 26 10.34 -1.69 14.15
N TYR A 27 10.83 -2.48 15.11
CA TYR A 27 12.12 -2.20 15.74
C TYR A 27 13.25 -2.76 14.84
N PRO A 28 14.05 -1.92 14.17
CA PRO A 28 14.99 -2.36 13.15
C PRO A 28 16.28 -2.99 13.72
N GLY A 29 16.46 -2.99 15.05
CA GLY A 29 17.73 -3.31 15.70
C GLY A 29 17.81 -4.66 16.42
N LYS A 30 16.77 -5.51 16.36
CA LYS A 30 16.84 -6.87 16.93
C LYS A 30 16.91 -7.91 15.82
N PRO A 31 17.79 -8.92 15.92
CA PRO A 31 17.78 -10.06 15.00
C PRO A 31 16.46 -10.81 15.18
N GLY A 32 15.57 -10.65 14.21
CA GLY A 32 14.23 -11.22 14.21
C GLY A 32 13.32 -10.47 13.24
N SER A 33 12.50 -11.22 12.49
CA SER A 33 11.49 -10.64 11.63
C SER A 33 10.50 -9.82 12.46
N SER A 34 10.25 -8.57 12.06
CA SER A 34 9.22 -7.74 12.70
C SER A 34 7.85 -8.42 12.62
N ALA A 35 6.94 -8.14 13.55
CA ALA A 35 5.58 -8.70 13.50
C ALA A 35 4.88 -8.38 12.17
N THR A 36 5.15 -7.21 11.60
CA THR A 36 4.69 -6.80 10.27
C THR A 36 5.32 -7.63 9.16
N THR A 37 6.62 -7.89 9.22
CA THR A 37 7.33 -8.75 8.26
C THR A 37 6.81 -10.19 8.29
N VAL A 38 6.58 -10.73 9.49
CA VAL A 38 6.00 -12.08 9.63
C VAL A 38 4.57 -12.11 9.13
N LEU A 39 3.76 -11.10 9.44
CA LEU A 39 2.40 -10.99 8.91
C LEU A 39 2.40 -10.94 7.38
N MET A 40 3.23 -10.06 6.81
CA MET A 40 3.35 -9.92 5.36
C MET A 40 3.81 -11.22 4.71
N ASN A 41 4.75 -11.97 5.30
CA ASN A 41 5.30 -13.21 4.73
C ASN A 41 4.45 -14.46 4.96
N SER A 42 3.73 -14.55 6.08
CA SER A 42 3.20 -15.82 6.58
C SER A 42 1.71 -15.82 6.85
N ALA A 43 1.06 -14.66 6.95
CA ALA A 43 -0.39 -14.63 7.11
C ALA A 43 -1.09 -14.99 5.80
N THR A 44 -2.04 -15.91 5.89
CA THR A 44 -2.98 -16.24 4.83
C THR A 44 -4.38 -16.04 5.39
N LEU A 45 -5.07 -15.00 4.93
CA LEU A 45 -6.45 -14.69 5.27
C LEU A 45 -7.30 -14.67 3.99
N PRO A 46 -7.76 -15.82 3.46
CA PRO A 46 -8.39 -15.89 2.14
C PRO A 46 -9.68 -15.07 2.00
N GLN A 47 -10.35 -14.77 3.12
CA GLN A 47 -11.60 -14.00 3.19
C GLN A 47 -11.36 -12.50 3.47
N LEU A 48 -10.10 -12.08 3.59
CA LEU A 48 -9.76 -10.69 3.86
C LEU A 48 -10.09 -9.83 2.64
N ARG A 49 -10.91 -8.80 2.87
CA ARG A 49 -11.32 -7.82 1.88
C ARG A 49 -10.68 -6.46 2.11
N GLU A 50 -10.44 -6.12 3.38
CA GLU A 50 -9.82 -4.85 3.75
C GLU A 50 -8.56 -5.09 4.59
N PHE A 51 -7.45 -4.51 4.14
CA PHE A 51 -6.22 -4.45 4.91
C PHE A 51 -5.75 -3.01 5.08
N THR A 52 -5.51 -2.62 6.32
CA THR A 52 -4.89 -1.33 6.64
C THR A 52 -3.69 -1.55 7.54
N LEU A 53 -2.56 -0.99 7.14
CA LEU A 53 -1.32 -0.99 7.91
C LEU A 53 -0.79 0.44 8.02
N THR A 54 -0.61 0.92 9.25
CA THR A 54 0.04 2.21 9.52
C THR A 54 1.26 1.97 10.39
N VAL A 55 2.44 2.18 9.80
CA VAL A 55 3.74 1.97 10.44
C VAL A 55 4.48 3.30 10.62
N HIS A 56 4.97 3.55 11.82
CA HIS A 56 5.79 4.73 12.14
C HIS A 56 7.29 4.52 11.90
N SER A 57 7.65 3.45 11.20
CA SER A 57 9.02 3.01 10.91
C SER A 57 9.06 2.37 9.52
N ASN A 58 10.26 2.01 9.05
CA ASN A 58 10.44 1.24 7.81
C ASN A 58 9.73 -0.11 7.90
N VAL A 59 9.04 -0.50 6.83
CA VAL A 59 8.41 -1.83 6.68
C VAL A 59 9.48 -2.91 6.55
N TYR A 60 10.58 -2.60 5.88
CA TYR A 60 11.64 -3.54 5.60
C TYR A 60 12.91 -3.27 6.41
N SER A 61 13.72 -4.33 6.59
CA SER A 61 15.09 -4.15 7.06
C SER A 61 15.92 -3.43 5.99
N ARG A 62 16.92 -2.64 6.41
CA ARG A 62 17.73 -1.82 5.50
C ARG A 62 18.56 -2.65 4.51
N ASP A 63 18.94 -3.84 4.92
CA ASP A 63 19.74 -4.83 4.23
C ASP A 63 18.94 -5.71 3.25
N MET A 64 17.61 -5.53 3.19
CA MET A 64 16.76 -6.27 2.27
C MET A 64 16.88 -5.73 0.84
N THR A 65 17.06 -6.62 -0.14
CA THR A 65 17.11 -6.25 -1.56
C THR A 65 15.73 -5.87 -2.08
N ASP A 66 15.65 -5.01 -3.09
CA ASP A 66 14.36 -4.59 -3.66
C ASP A 66 13.57 -5.76 -4.24
N LYS A 67 14.25 -6.76 -4.82
CA LYS A 67 13.61 -8.00 -5.24
C LYS A 67 12.93 -8.72 -4.07
N ALA A 68 13.61 -8.87 -2.94
CA ALA A 68 13.04 -9.55 -1.78
C ALA A 68 11.87 -8.77 -1.17
N LYS A 69 11.93 -7.43 -1.18
CA LYS A 69 10.82 -6.57 -0.76
C LYS A 69 9.60 -6.74 -1.68
N ALA A 70 9.83 -6.77 -2.99
CA ALA A 70 8.79 -7.00 -3.99
C ALA A 70 8.15 -8.39 -3.84
N ASP A 71 8.96 -9.43 -3.71
CA ASP A 71 8.50 -10.81 -3.49
C ASP A 71 7.62 -10.94 -2.24
N MET A 72 7.95 -10.20 -1.17
CA MET A 72 7.11 -10.14 0.04
C MET A 72 5.76 -9.48 -0.24
N GLY A 73 5.75 -8.33 -0.92
CA GLY A 73 4.51 -7.62 -1.27
C GLY A 73 3.61 -8.44 -2.18
N TYR A 74 4.15 -8.99 -3.28
CA TYR A 74 3.39 -9.85 -4.18
C TYR A 74 2.93 -11.13 -3.52
N GLY A 75 3.77 -11.75 -2.69
CA GLY A 75 3.40 -12.93 -1.92
C GLY A 75 2.23 -12.64 -0.97
N PHE A 76 2.23 -11.47 -0.33
CA PHE A 76 1.09 -11.05 0.50
C PHE A 76 -0.18 -10.92 -0.35
N LEU A 77 -0.14 -10.21 -1.48
CA LEU A 77 -1.30 -10.06 -2.37
C LEU A 77 -1.84 -11.41 -2.86
N ALA A 78 -0.95 -12.31 -3.30
CA ALA A 78 -1.33 -13.64 -3.79
C ALA A 78 -2.04 -14.51 -2.74
N ARG A 79 -1.67 -14.36 -1.45
CA ARG A 79 -2.32 -15.06 -0.33
C ARG A 79 -3.69 -14.49 0.06
N HIS A 80 -4.05 -13.31 -0.44
CA HIS A 80 -5.29 -12.61 -0.10
C HIS A 80 -6.11 -12.32 -1.37
N PRO A 81 -6.60 -13.36 -2.06
CA PRO A 81 -7.23 -13.20 -3.38
C PRO A 81 -8.54 -12.40 -3.35
N GLN A 82 -9.20 -12.26 -2.20
CA GLN A 82 -10.42 -11.47 -2.04
C GLN A 82 -10.17 -10.01 -1.62
N LEU A 83 -8.91 -9.57 -1.58
CA LEU A 83 -8.57 -8.23 -1.12
C LEU A 83 -9.09 -7.18 -2.10
N GLU A 84 -10.00 -6.33 -1.61
CA GLU A 84 -10.66 -5.26 -2.36
C GLU A 84 -10.10 -3.89 -1.97
N SER A 85 -9.68 -3.72 -0.71
CA SER A 85 -9.13 -2.49 -0.16
C SER A 85 -7.78 -2.72 0.48
N LEU A 86 -6.77 -1.96 0.02
CA LEU A 86 -5.42 -1.99 0.54
C LEU A 86 -4.96 -0.58 0.91
N ALA A 87 -4.62 -0.41 2.18
CA ALA A 87 -4.02 0.81 2.70
C ALA A 87 -2.72 0.48 3.42
N VAL A 88 -1.59 0.97 2.89
CA VAL A 88 -0.29 0.84 3.57
C VAL A 88 0.34 2.22 3.68
N ILE A 89 0.46 2.68 4.92
CA ILE A 89 1.00 3.98 5.30
C ILE A 89 2.27 3.72 6.09
N SER A 90 3.41 3.92 5.46
CA SER A 90 4.73 3.87 6.11
C SER A 90 5.40 5.22 5.98
N PHE A 91 6.17 5.61 6.99
CA PHE A 91 6.80 6.94 7.03
C PHE A 91 7.71 7.21 5.84
N SER A 92 8.42 6.19 5.36
CA SER A 92 9.35 6.27 4.23
C SER A 92 8.77 5.76 2.90
N GLY A 93 7.51 5.30 2.91
CA GLY A 93 6.81 4.58 1.84
C GLY A 93 7.62 3.47 1.17
N ASP A 94 8.57 2.91 1.91
CA ASP A 94 9.48 1.86 1.47
C ASP A 94 8.72 0.62 0.99
N PHE A 95 7.50 0.37 1.50
CA PHE A 95 6.58 -0.66 1.01
C PHE A 95 6.26 -0.56 -0.48
N TRP A 96 6.01 0.64 -0.99
CA TRP A 96 5.49 0.84 -2.34
C TRP A 96 6.60 0.97 -3.39
N GLN A 97 7.78 1.44 -3.00
CA GLN A 97 8.91 1.67 -3.91
C GLN A 97 9.30 0.46 -4.79
N PRO A 98 9.34 -0.79 -4.28
CA PRO A 98 9.75 -1.95 -5.08
C PRO A 98 8.59 -2.60 -5.86
N LEU A 99 7.36 -2.10 -5.73
CA LEU A 99 6.17 -2.73 -6.29
C LEU A 99 5.73 -2.05 -7.59
N SER A 100 5.55 -2.86 -8.65
CA SER A 100 4.82 -2.49 -9.85
C SER A 100 3.44 -3.16 -9.78
N LEU A 101 2.42 -2.41 -9.38
CA LEU A 101 1.09 -2.98 -9.20
C LEU A 101 0.43 -3.18 -10.56
N GLU A 102 0.68 -4.34 -11.15
CA GLU A 102 -0.03 -4.77 -12.35
C GLU A 102 -1.33 -5.47 -11.99
N ARG A 103 -2.31 -5.38 -12.88
CA ARG A 103 -3.62 -6.01 -12.73
C ARG A 103 -3.53 -7.50 -12.41
N ASN A 104 -2.55 -8.20 -12.97
CA ASN A 104 -2.35 -9.64 -12.75
C ASN A 104 -1.96 -9.97 -11.31
N HIS A 105 -1.28 -9.06 -10.61
CA HIS A 105 -0.87 -9.24 -9.21
C HIS A 105 -1.99 -8.88 -8.21
N CYS A 106 -2.97 -8.09 -8.63
CA CYS A 106 -4.01 -7.57 -7.74
C CYS A 106 -5.37 -7.35 -8.46
N PRO A 107 -6.00 -8.42 -8.97
CA PRO A 107 -7.16 -8.31 -9.87
C PRO A 107 -8.45 -7.78 -9.20
N ASN A 108 -8.52 -7.86 -7.87
CA ASN A 108 -9.69 -7.50 -7.08
C ASN A 108 -9.55 -6.20 -6.32
N ILE A 109 -8.37 -5.56 -6.34
CA ILE A 109 -8.18 -4.28 -5.67
C ILE A 109 -9.02 -3.22 -6.38
N ARG A 110 -9.86 -2.54 -5.61
CA ARG A 110 -10.71 -1.41 -6.04
C ARG A 110 -10.40 -0.15 -5.25
N VAL A 111 -9.90 -0.29 -4.02
CA VAL A 111 -9.55 0.83 -3.15
C VAL A 111 -8.08 0.74 -2.79
N LEU A 112 -7.31 1.76 -3.16
CA LEU A 112 -5.89 1.82 -2.87
C LEU A 112 -5.56 3.11 -2.11
N CYS A 113 -4.90 2.97 -0.96
CA CYS A 113 -4.38 4.08 -0.19
C CYS A 113 -2.87 3.91 0.02
N ILE A 114 -2.12 4.82 -0.59
CA ILE A 114 -0.67 4.89 -0.55
C ILE A 114 -0.32 6.02 0.41
N GLY A 115 0.22 5.67 1.58
CA GLY A 115 0.62 6.66 2.57
C GLY A 115 1.87 7.45 2.20
N ALA A 116 2.47 8.12 3.19
CA ALA A 116 3.60 9.03 2.99
C ALA A 116 4.68 8.46 2.05
N GLN A 117 5.12 9.32 1.11
CA GLN A 117 6.16 9.12 0.08
C GLN A 117 6.55 7.67 -0.23
N PRO A 118 6.23 7.10 -1.39
CA PRO A 118 6.43 7.82 -2.65
C PRO A 118 5.19 8.57 -3.14
N GLU A 119 5.43 9.61 -3.94
CA GLU A 119 4.38 10.23 -4.76
C GLU A 119 3.70 9.14 -5.59
N LEU A 120 2.41 9.28 -5.84
CA LEU A 120 1.73 8.49 -6.86
C LEU A 120 2.47 8.72 -8.18
N THR A 121 2.98 7.65 -8.79
CA THR A 121 3.65 7.65 -10.10
C THR A 121 2.92 6.72 -11.07
N ASP A 122 3.39 6.67 -12.32
CA ASP A 122 2.87 5.78 -13.38
C ASP A 122 2.83 4.30 -12.98
N ALA A 123 3.51 3.89 -11.91
CA ALA A 123 3.44 2.53 -11.35
C ALA A 123 2.01 2.10 -10.95
N PHE A 124 1.07 3.04 -10.84
CA PHE A 124 -0.34 2.79 -10.54
C PHE A 124 -1.28 2.98 -11.73
N SER A 125 -0.77 3.46 -12.88
CA SER A 125 -1.58 3.68 -14.09
C SER A 125 -2.19 2.40 -14.62
N SER A 126 -1.49 1.27 -14.48
CA SER A 126 -1.96 -0.09 -14.77
C SER A 126 -3.20 -0.52 -13.97
N LEU A 127 -3.54 0.18 -12.88
CA LEU A 127 -4.74 -0.08 -12.09
C LEU A 127 -5.85 0.95 -12.32
N ALA A 128 -5.64 1.98 -13.14
CA ALA A 128 -6.57 3.11 -13.26
C ALA A 128 -8.01 2.66 -13.58
N ASP A 129 -8.16 1.78 -14.58
CA ASP A 129 -9.47 1.30 -15.05
C ASP A 129 -10.22 0.43 -14.04
N GLN A 130 -9.51 -0.10 -13.02
CA GLN A 130 -10.13 -0.97 -12.01
C GLN A 130 -10.32 -0.30 -10.65
N LEU A 131 -9.57 0.77 -10.37
CA LEU A 131 -9.68 1.46 -9.09
C LEU A 131 -10.97 2.29 -9.08
N GLN A 132 -11.75 2.11 -8.02
CA GLN A 132 -12.88 2.98 -7.69
C GLN A 132 -12.40 4.15 -6.84
N LYS A 133 -11.47 3.89 -5.92
CA LYS A 133 -10.94 4.88 -5.00
C LYS A 133 -9.42 4.83 -4.94
N LEU A 134 -8.79 5.98 -5.12
CA LEU A 134 -7.36 6.17 -4.93
C LEU A 134 -7.12 7.27 -3.89
N SER A 135 -6.21 7.01 -2.96
CA SER A 135 -5.71 8.02 -2.05
C SER A 135 -4.19 7.96 -1.97
N GLY A 136 -3.54 9.12 -1.99
CA GLY A 136 -2.10 9.21 -1.79
C GLY A 136 -1.54 10.59 -2.03
N TYR A 137 -0.21 10.68 -1.97
CA TYR A 137 0.50 11.95 -2.16
C TYR A 137 0.77 12.21 -3.63
N ILE A 138 0.59 13.45 -4.05
CA ILE A 138 0.94 13.90 -5.40
C ILE A 138 2.08 14.90 -5.35
N GLY A 139 2.92 14.84 -6.37
CA GLY A 139 3.95 15.84 -6.61
C GLY A 139 4.34 15.90 -8.08
N ARG A 140 5.58 16.29 -8.36
CA ARG A 140 6.01 16.62 -9.73
C ARG A 140 5.89 15.43 -10.69
N ARG A 141 6.03 14.20 -10.20
CA ARG A 141 6.01 12.99 -11.02
C ARG A 141 4.60 12.41 -11.21
N SER A 142 3.59 13.00 -10.57
CA SER A 142 2.21 12.50 -10.61
C SER A 142 1.38 13.05 -11.78
N LEU A 143 1.95 13.93 -12.62
CA LEU A 143 1.22 14.56 -13.73
C LEU A 143 0.62 13.55 -14.73
N PRO A 144 1.31 12.48 -15.17
CA PRO A 144 0.73 11.54 -16.13
C PRO A 144 -0.42 10.71 -15.52
N LEU A 145 -0.51 10.58 -14.20
CA LEU A 145 -1.65 9.92 -13.55
C LEU A 145 -2.95 10.70 -13.71
N LEU A 146 -2.90 12.02 -13.87
CA LEU A 146 -4.11 12.84 -13.98
C LEU A 146 -4.99 12.44 -15.16
N GLU A 147 -4.37 12.07 -16.28
CA GLU A 147 -5.08 11.62 -17.48
C GLU A 147 -5.91 10.35 -17.19
N HIS A 148 -5.39 9.50 -16.30
CA HIS A 148 -5.99 8.25 -15.88
C HIS A 148 -7.01 8.41 -14.72
N MET A 149 -6.98 9.53 -13.99
CA MET A 149 -7.90 9.78 -12.87
C MET A 149 -9.35 9.98 -13.28
N SER A 150 -9.60 10.30 -14.55
CA SER A 150 -10.97 10.44 -15.10
C SER A 150 -11.83 9.17 -14.94
N MET A 151 -11.21 8.01 -14.75
CA MET A 151 -11.89 6.73 -14.56
C MET A 151 -12.19 6.40 -13.09
N LEU A 152 -11.63 7.14 -12.14
CA LEU A 152 -11.85 6.92 -10.71
C LEU A 152 -13.20 7.51 -10.25
N GLN A 153 -13.90 6.81 -9.37
CA GLN A 153 -15.12 7.33 -8.74
C GLN A 153 -14.79 8.32 -7.63
N GLU A 154 -13.72 8.05 -6.87
CA GLU A 154 -13.26 8.90 -5.77
C GLU A 154 -11.73 9.01 -5.78
N CYS A 155 -11.21 10.22 -5.62
CA CYS A 155 -9.78 10.48 -5.56
C CYS A 155 -9.47 11.46 -4.42
N VAL A 156 -8.61 11.03 -3.48
CA VAL A 156 -8.19 11.85 -2.33
C VAL A 156 -6.69 12.09 -2.44
N LEU A 157 -6.32 13.28 -2.92
CA LEU A 157 -4.93 13.64 -3.19
C LEU A 157 -4.39 14.54 -2.08
N HIS A 158 -3.26 14.13 -1.51
CA HIS A 158 -2.50 14.92 -0.56
C HIS A 158 -1.36 15.64 -1.29
N VAL A 159 -1.38 16.96 -1.25
CA VAL A 159 -0.36 17.81 -1.87
C VAL A 159 0.84 17.91 -0.93
N THR A 160 2.02 17.52 -1.40
CA THR A 160 3.29 17.82 -0.71
C THR A 160 3.77 19.24 -1.05
N ASP A 161 4.83 19.70 -0.37
CA ASP A 161 5.31 21.09 -0.34
C ASP A 161 5.50 21.79 -1.71
N TYR A 162 5.57 21.04 -2.81
CA TYR A 162 5.74 21.60 -4.16
C TYR A 162 4.78 20.96 -5.17
N LEU A 163 3.63 21.61 -5.38
CA LEU A 163 2.75 21.28 -6.48
C LEU A 163 3.16 22.06 -7.75
N PRO A 164 3.44 21.41 -8.89
CA PRO A 164 3.75 22.14 -10.11
C PRO A 164 2.58 23.04 -10.53
N ILE A 165 2.85 24.27 -10.95
CA ILE A 165 1.80 25.17 -11.51
C ILE A 165 1.07 24.50 -12.68
N SER A 166 1.77 23.66 -13.45
CA SER A 166 1.17 22.86 -14.51
C SER A 166 0.09 21.89 -14.01
N PHE A 167 0.22 21.33 -12.81
CA PHE A 167 -0.79 20.48 -12.18
C PHE A 167 -2.08 21.27 -11.93
N ILE A 168 -1.97 22.46 -11.34
CA ILE A 168 -3.12 23.33 -11.07
C ILE A 168 -3.85 23.67 -12.37
N ARG A 169 -3.09 23.96 -13.44
CA ARG A 169 -3.63 24.28 -14.76
C ARG A 169 -4.27 23.09 -15.48
N SER A 170 -3.90 21.86 -15.15
CA SER A 170 -4.49 20.64 -15.72
C SER A 170 -5.75 20.15 -15.00
N LEU A 171 -6.04 20.68 -13.80
CA LEU A 171 -7.28 20.34 -13.12
C LEU A 171 -8.48 20.90 -13.90
N PRO A 172 -9.56 20.13 -14.09
CA PRO A 172 -10.78 20.61 -14.72
C PRO A 172 -11.55 21.49 -13.73
N ILE A 173 -11.00 22.67 -13.43
CA ILE A 173 -11.62 23.66 -12.55
C ILE A 173 -12.42 24.61 -13.46
N SER A 174 -13.76 24.58 -13.36
CA SER A 174 -14.54 25.77 -13.72
C SER A 174 -14.36 26.78 -12.60
N ILE A 175 -13.86 27.97 -12.94
CA ILE A 175 -13.87 29.15 -12.05
C ILE A 175 -15.26 29.78 -12.12
#